data_AF-A0A6B3LTH0-F1
#
_entry.id   AF-A0A6B3LTH0-F1
#
_cell.length_a   1.000
_cell.length_b   1.000
_cell.length_c   1.000
_cell.angle_alpha   90.00
_cell.angle_beta   90.00
_cell.angle_gamma   90.00
#
_symmetry.space_group_name_H-M   'P 1'
#
loop_
_entity.id
_entity.type
_entity.pdbx_description
1 polymer ?
#
loop_
_entity_poly.entity_id
_entity_poly.type
_entity_poly.pdbx_seq_one_letter_code
_entity_poly.pdbx_strand_id
1 'polypeptide(L)'
;MAEEAAKYVLEKHCESGGGAYSPKKIKQFTGDLEDYLFYVYHCLYLGNPNLLYKEKIDPKIPLTLEPGLYVKAFEFIKEQRVPENMPSEVTKKLRAYLSLLITLIPL
;
A
#
# COMPACT_ATOMS: atom_id res chain seq x y z
N MET A 1 2.23 -5.67 8.19
CA MET A 1 1.09 -4.93 7.61
C MET A 1 0.88 -5.30 6.15
N ALA A 2 1.94 -5.26 5.32
CA ALA A 2 1.89 -5.63 3.91
C ALA A 2 1.44 -7.07 3.66
N GLU A 3 2.02 -8.07 4.34
CA GLU A 3 1.65 -9.48 4.13
C GLU A 3 0.15 -9.74 4.40
N GLU A 4 -0.38 -9.15 5.47
CA GLU A 4 -1.81 -9.29 5.82
C GLU A 4 -2.72 -8.56 4.83
N ALA A 5 -2.31 -7.39 4.35
CA ALA A 5 -3.04 -6.66 3.30
C ALA A 5 -3.03 -7.44 1.97
N ALA A 6 -1.90 -8.03 1.61
CA ALA A 6 -1.76 -8.88 0.43
C ALA A 6 -2.69 -10.10 0.52
N LYS A 7 -2.68 -10.82 1.65
CA LYS A 7 -3.58 -11.95 1.87
C LYS A 7 -5.04 -11.54 1.80
N TYR A 8 -5.44 -10.50 2.55
CA TYR A 8 -6.82 -10.02 2.57
C TYR A 8 -7.35 -9.66 1.18
N VAL A 9 -6.58 -8.90 0.40
CA VAL A 9 -7.00 -8.46 -0.93
C VAL A 9 -7.05 -9.63 -1.91
N LEU A 10 -6.02 -10.50 -1.91
CA LEU A 10 -5.97 -11.62 -2.85
C LEU A 10 -7.00 -12.70 -2.51
N GLU A 11 -7.28 -12.97 -1.23
CA GLU A 11 -8.36 -13.87 -0.79
C GLU A 11 -9.72 -13.35 -1.25
N LYS A 12 -10.07 -12.08 -0.96
CA LYS A 12 -11.33 -11.48 -1.41
C LYS A 12 -11.46 -11.38 -2.93
N HIS A 13 -10.36 -11.17 -3.64
CA HIS A 13 -10.35 -11.14 -5.09
C HIS A 13 -10.55 -12.54 -5.69
N CYS A 14 -10.07 -13.60 -5.03
CA CYS A 14 -10.33 -14.97 -5.46
C CYS A 14 -11.80 -15.37 -5.25
N GLU A 15 -12.40 -14.97 -4.13
CA GLU A 15 -13.84 -15.18 -3.85
C GLU A 15 -14.75 -14.53 -4.91
N SER A 16 -14.27 -13.45 -5.54
CA SER A 16 -15.00 -12.71 -6.59
C SER A 16 -14.89 -13.33 -8.00
N GLY A 17 -14.40 -14.57 -8.12
CA GLY A 17 -14.26 -15.30 -9.39
C GLY A 17 -12.85 -15.31 -9.98
N GLY A 18 -11.85 -14.82 -9.25
CA GLY A 18 -10.43 -14.97 -9.60
C GLY A 18 -9.91 -16.35 -9.19
N GLY A 19 -9.18 -17.04 -10.06
CA GLY A 19 -8.44 -18.24 -9.65
C GLY A 19 -7.43 -17.93 -8.53
N ALA A 20 -7.15 -18.92 -7.67
CA ALA A 20 -6.20 -18.77 -6.58
C ALA A 20 -4.84 -18.22 -7.07
N TYR A 21 -4.36 -17.13 -6.47
CA TYR A 21 -3.04 -16.59 -6.79
C TYR A 21 -1.94 -17.57 -6.36
N SER A 22 -0.90 -17.71 -7.19
CA SER A 22 0.25 -18.55 -6.82
C SER A 22 1.01 -17.93 -5.65
N PRO A 23 1.66 -18.74 -4.78
CA PRO A 23 2.48 -18.22 -3.68
C PRO A 23 3.55 -17.21 -4.14
N LYS A 24 4.08 -17.39 -5.36
CA LYS A 24 5.01 -16.46 -5.99
C LYS A 24 4.38 -15.07 -6.21
N LYS A 25 3.15 -15.01 -6.73
CA LYS A 25 2.43 -13.73 -6.93
C LYS A 25 2.08 -13.07 -5.60
N ILE A 26 1.68 -13.84 -4.59
CA ILE A 26 1.42 -13.31 -3.24
C ILE A 26 2.69 -12.68 -2.68
N LYS A 27 3.82 -13.39 -2.75
CA LYS A 27 5.12 -12.89 -2.26
C LYS A 27 5.56 -11.61 -3.00
N GLN A 28 5.37 -11.58 -4.32
CA GLN A 28 5.72 -10.43 -5.14
C GLN A 28 4.85 -9.21 -4.78
N PHE A 29 3.54 -9.40 -4.67
CA PHE A 29 2.61 -8.35 -4.26
C PHE A 29 2.92 -7.83 -2.84
N THR A 30 3.22 -8.72 -1.89
CA THR A 30 3.67 -8.32 -0.56
C THR A 30 4.91 -7.44 -0.62
N GLY A 31 5.92 -7.83 -1.43
CA GLY A 31 7.15 -7.04 -1.59
C GLY A 31 6.87 -5.64 -2.13
N ASP A 32 6.04 -5.53 -3.19
CA ASP A 32 5.68 -4.22 -3.74
C ASP A 32 4.99 -3.34 -2.69
N LEU A 33 4.08 -3.91 -1.88
CA LEU A 33 3.41 -3.19 -0.79
C LEU A 33 4.41 -2.74 0.28
N GLU A 34 5.41 -3.54 0.60
CA GLU A 34 6.48 -3.18 1.56
C GLU A 34 7.31 -2.00 1.04
N ASP A 35 7.68 -2.01 -0.24
CA ASP A 35 8.44 -0.92 -0.86
C ASP A 35 7.64 0.40 -0.83
N TYR A 36 6.35 0.35 -1.14
CA TYR A 36 5.49 1.53 -1.03
C TYR A 36 5.33 2.03 0.42
N LEU A 37 5.13 1.13 1.38
CA LEU A 37 5.03 1.48 2.80
C LEU A 37 6.34 2.07 3.34
N PHE A 38 7.48 1.62 2.82
CA PHE A 38 8.79 2.18 3.15
C PHE A 38 8.88 3.66 2.75
N TYR A 39 8.36 4.05 1.57
CA TYR A 39 8.29 5.46 1.19
C TYR A 39 7.34 6.28 2.07
N VAL A 40 6.19 5.71 2.45
CA VAL A 40 5.27 6.35 3.40
C VAL A 40 5.96 6.59 4.75
N TYR A 41 6.70 5.60 5.24
CA TYR A 41 7.51 5.72 6.45
C TYR A 41 8.55 6.84 6.32
N HIS A 42 9.27 6.92 5.21
CA HIS A 42 10.24 8.00 4.98
C HIS A 42 9.59 9.39 4.90
N CYS A 43 8.40 9.50 4.32
CA CYS A 43 7.64 10.76 4.32
C CYS A 43 7.26 11.18 5.75
N LEU A 44 6.85 10.23 6.59
CA LEU A 44 6.56 10.48 8.01
C LEU A 44 7.80 10.93 8.76
N TYR A 45 8.90 10.22 8.57
CA TYR A 45 10.15 10.49 9.27
C TYR A 45 10.74 11.86 8.90
N LEU A 46 10.72 12.22 7.62
CA LEU A 46 11.25 13.49 7.13
C LEU A 46 10.24 14.65 7.16
N GLY A 47 8.96 14.36 7.41
CA GLY A 47 7.87 15.34 7.34
C GLY A 47 7.63 15.91 5.94
N ASN A 48 8.04 15.20 4.88
CA ASN A 48 8.03 15.70 3.51
C ASN A 48 7.34 14.71 2.55
N PRO A 49 6.17 15.07 1.98
CA PRO A 49 5.44 14.19 1.05
C PRO A 49 6.11 14.03 -0.33
N ASN A 50 7.11 14.85 -0.67
CA ASN A 50 7.71 14.88 -2.01
C ASN A 50 8.34 13.54 -2.43
N LEU A 51 8.67 12.66 -1.47
CA LEU A 51 9.16 11.32 -1.78
C LEU A 51 8.07 10.43 -2.41
N LEU A 52 6.79 10.60 -2.04
CA LEU A 52 5.68 9.90 -2.70
C LEU A 52 5.46 10.40 -4.13
N TYR A 53 5.69 11.69 -4.39
CA TYR A 53 5.60 12.25 -5.74
C TYR A 53 6.80 11.86 -6.61
N LYS A 54 7.97 11.59 -6.03
CA LYS A 54 9.14 11.09 -6.79
C LYS A 54 8.85 9.73 -7.44
N GLU A 55 7.97 8.91 -6.88
CA GLU A 55 7.49 7.67 -7.51
C GLU A 55 6.65 7.91 -8.78
N LYS A 56 6.07 9.10 -8.99
CA LYS A 56 5.51 9.47 -10.31
C LYS A 56 6.57 9.79 -11.36
N ILE A 57 7.82 10.02 -10.94
CA ILE A 57 8.94 10.43 -11.80
C ILE A 57 9.98 9.30 -11.95
N ASP A 58 10.03 8.35 -11.01
CA ASP A 58 11.03 7.29 -10.93
C ASP A 58 10.32 5.91 -11.04
N PRO A 59 10.60 5.08 -12.06
CA PRO A 59 9.91 3.80 -12.32
C PRO A 59 10.30 2.68 -11.34
N LYS A 60 10.56 2.99 -10.06
CA LYS A 60 11.25 2.10 -9.12
C LYS A 60 10.37 0.99 -8.54
N ILE A 61 9.07 1.23 -8.36
CA ILE A 61 8.14 0.16 -7.96
C ILE A 61 7.22 -0.14 -9.14
N PRO A 62 7.57 -1.12 -10.01
CA PRO A 62 6.66 -1.56 -11.05
C PRO A 62 5.43 -2.20 -10.40
N LEU A 63 4.23 -1.85 -10.87
CA LEU A 63 3.01 -2.55 -10.48
C LEU A 63 3.03 -3.94 -11.12
N THR A 64 3.28 -4.97 -10.31
CA THR A 64 3.39 -6.36 -10.77
C THR A 64 2.02 -7.02 -10.94
N LEU A 65 0.98 -6.46 -10.32
CA LEU A 65 -0.42 -6.83 -10.48
C LEU A 65 -1.28 -5.63 -10.91
N GLU A 66 -2.59 -5.85 -11.05
CA GLU A 66 -3.55 -4.80 -11.40
C GLU A 66 -3.54 -3.66 -10.35
N PRO A 67 -3.47 -2.38 -10.78
CA PRO A 67 -3.44 -1.23 -9.88
C PRO A 67 -4.57 -1.20 -8.83
N GLY A 68 -5.77 -1.66 -9.20
CA GLY A 68 -6.92 -1.73 -8.28
C GLY A 68 -6.68 -2.60 -7.04
N LEU A 69 -5.78 -3.59 -7.12
CA LEU A 69 -5.40 -4.42 -5.96
C LEU A 69 -4.57 -3.62 -4.96
N TYR A 70 -3.66 -2.79 -5.44
CA TYR A 70 -2.82 -1.93 -4.61
C TYR A 70 -3.67 -0.89 -3.89
N VAL A 71 -4.62 -0.26 -4.59
CA VAL A 71 -5.59 0.67 -3.99
C VAL A 71 -6.33 -0.01 -2.83
N LYS A 72 -6.92 -1.19 -3.07
CA LYS A 72 -7.62 -1.95 -2.03
C LYS A 72 -6.72 -2.33 -0.86
N ALA A 73 -5.46 -2.68 -1.11
CA ALA A 73 -4.51 -3.06 -0.07
C ALA A 73 -4.15 -1.86 0.81
N PHE A 74 -3.87 -0.70 0.21
CA PHE A 74 -3.58 0.51 0.97
C PHE A 74 -4.80 1.07 1.70
N GLU A 75 -6.01 0.94 1.14
CA GLU A 75 -7.25 1.23 1.86
C GLU A 75 -7.41 0.33 3.08
N PHE A 76 -7.20 -0.98 2.94
CA PHE A 76 -7.22 -1.91 4.06
C PHE A 76 -6.20 -1.53 5.14
N ILE A 77 -4.96 -1.18 4.75
CA ILE A 77 -3.93 -0.75 5.70
C ILE A 77 -4.36 0.53 6.42
N LYS A 78 -4.85 1.53 5.67
CA LYS A 78 -5.27 2.83 6.18
C LYS A 78 -6.40 2.70 7.21
N GLU A 79 -7.37 1.84 6.94
CA GLU A 79 -8.56 1.72 7.78
C GLU A 79 -8.39 0.72 8.92
N GLN A 80 -7.68 -0.39 8.70
CA GLN A 80 -7.69 -1.51 9.64
C GLN A 80 -6.34 -1.76 10.32
N ARG A 81 -5.24 -1.20 9.80
CA ARG A 81 -3.88 -1.51 10.28
C ARG A 81 -3.11 -0.33 10.83
N VAL A 82 -3.66 0.89 10.75
CA VAL A 82 -3.10 2.05 11.46
C VAL A 82 -3.42 1.92 12.95
N PRO A 83 -2.42 1.77 13.85
CA PRO A 83 -2.67 1.53 15.26
C PRO A 83 -3.32 2.73 15.96
N GLU A 84 -4.38 2.48 16.73
CA GLU A 84 -5.11 3.51 17.48
C GLU A 84 -4.30 4.10 18.64
N ASN A 85 -3.30 3.36 19.12
CA ASN A 85 -2.41 3.77 20.22
C ASN A 85 -1.26 4.71 19.77
N MET A 86 -1.19 5.08 18.49
CA MET A 86 -0.24 6.09 18.02
C MET A 86 -0.69 7.51 18.41
N PRO A 87 0.26 8.46 18.58
CA PRO A 87 -0.09 9.87 18.75
C PRO A 87 -1.00 10.35 17.61
N SER A 88 -2.08 11.07 17.95
CA SER A 88 -3.11 11.47 16.99
C SER A 88 -2.57 12.18 15.75
N GLU A 89 -1.55 13.02 15.91
CA GLU A 89 -0.88 13.72 14.81
C GLU A 89 -0.08 12.78 13.89
N VAL A 90 0.55 11.74 14.45
CA VAL A 90 1.25 10.71 13.65
C VAL A 90 0.23 9.88 12.87
N THR A 91 -0.86 9.47 13.53
CA THR A 91 -1.98 8.74 12.92
C THR A 91 -2.60 9.52 11.76
N LYS A 92 -2.89 10.82 11.95
CA LYS A 92 -3.43 11.69 10.90
C LYS A 92 -2.48 11.81 9.72
N LYS A 93 -1.18 12.03 9.96
CA LYS A 93 -0.17 12.13 8.89
C LYS A 93 -0.02 10.82 8.13
N LEU A 94 0.00 9.69 8.82
CA LEU A 94 0.09 8.37 8.19
C LEU A 94 -1.13 8.12 7.27
N ARG A 95 -2.35 8.40 7.76
CA ARG A 95 -3.57 8.31 6.95
C ARG A 95 -3.54 9.26 5.75
N ALA A 96 -3.02 10.49 5.93
CA ALA A 96 -2.88 11.45 4.84
C ALA A 96 -1.89 10.98 3.76
N TYR A 97 -0.74 10.44 4.14
CA TYR A 97 0.23 9.91 3.18
C TYR A 97 -0.21 8.63 2.49
N LEU A 98 -0.91 7.73 3.18
CA LEU A 98 -1.56 6.58 2.55
C LEU A 98 -2.63 7.01 1.54
N SER A 99 -3.43 8.04 1.89
CA SER A 99 -4.43 8.60 0.97
C SER A 99 -3.77 9.24 -0.25
N LEU A 100 -2.67 9.98 -0.05
CA LEU A 100 -1.88 10.53 -1.14
C LEU A 100 -1.36 9.42 -2.05
N LEU A 101 -0.70 8.40 -1.49
CA LEU A 101 -0.21 7.24 -2.24
C LEU A 101 -1.30 6.61 -3.12
N ILE A 102 -2.50 6.39 -2.55
CA ILE A 102 -3.64 5.84 -3.30
C ILE A 102 -3.99 6.71 -4.52
N THR A 103 -4.01 8.03 -4.38
CA THR A 103 -4.29 8.95 -5.51
C THR A 103 -3.19 9.00 -6.58
N LEU A 104 -2.00 8.50 -6.27
CA LEU A 104 -0.88 8.48 -7.20
C LEU A 104 -0.82 7.20 -8.04
N ILE A 105 -1.52 6.14 -7.63
CA ILE A 105 -1.60 4.87 -8.38
C ILE A 105 -2.46 5.06 -9.64
N PRO A 106 -1.95 4.76 -10.84
CA PRO A 106 -2.70 4.89 -12.09
C PRO A 106 -3.76 3.79 -12.20
N LEU A 107 -5.04 4.18 -12.28
CA LEU A 107 -6.18 3.28 -12.53
C LEU A 107 -6.46 3.11 -14.02
#